data_AF-A0A067PWS6-F1
#
_entry.id   AF-A0A067PWS6-F1
#
_cell.length_a   1.000
_cell.length_b   1.000
_cell.length_c   1.000
_cell.angle_alpha   90.00
_cell.angle_beta   90.00
_cell.angle_gamma   90.00
#
_symmetry.space_group_name_H-M   'P 1'
#
loop_
_entity.id
_entity.type
_entity.pdbx_description
1 polymer ?
#
loop_
_entity_poly.entity_id
_entity_poly.type
_entity_poly.pdbx_seq_one_letter_code
_entity_poly.pdbx_strand_id
1 'polypeptide(L)'
;MRRILLQVSNSVEILTIVMPDPWQIPLPSDLHLGALVELHLYGTREGREASLETDPPPPPSLPSLKRLHLAGSHFDPTEVIFFITLSPSLTHLRLSGLEYRRGTQYILSAICRLSASYPLPTELERILVQPRQPDFPPVGYTAMMYIRDFEDLMYFAPGLPGVVFMKPLSCSLDVDGSIDDANRFWLSRIGGGLGCWDETPVV
;
A
#
# COMPACT_ATOMS: atom_id res chain seq x y z
N MET A 1 13.00 16.20 5.87
CA MET A 1 12.96 14.74 6.10
C MET A 1 14.35 14.07 6.07
N ARG A 2 15.03 13.90 4.93
CA ARG A 2 16.28 13.10 4.75
C ARG A 2 17.27 13.08 5.93
N ARG A 3 17.66 14.23 6.49
CA ARG A 3 18.58 14.30 7.64
C ARG A 3 18.10 13.50 8.86
N ILE A 4 16.81 13.54 9.17
CA ILE A 4 16.24 12.79 10.30
C ILE A 4 16.33 11.29 10.00
N LEU A 5 15.85 10.85 8.83
CA LEU A 5 15.91 9.45 8.42
C LEU A 5 17.35 8.89 8.49
N LEU A 6 18.35 9.63 7.98
CA LEU A 6 19.77 9.24 8.07
C LEU A 6 20.30 9.13 9.51
N GLN A 7 19.69 9.81 10.49
CA GLN A 7 20.07 9.71 11.90
C GLN A 7 19.39 8.54 12.64
N VAL A 8 18.29 7.99 12.10
CA VAL A 8 17.51 6.91 12.73
C VAL A 8 17.39 5.63 11.89
N SER A 9 17.99 5.56 10.69
CA SER A 9 17.76 4.48 9.72
C SER A 9 18.03 3.07 10.26
N ASN A 10 19.00 2.96 11.16
CA ASN A 10 19.43 1.73 11.80
C ASN A 10 18.55 1.31 12.99
N SER A 11 17.51 2.08 13.32
CA SER A 11 16.61 1.84 14.47
C SER A 11 15.13 2.16 14.20
N VAL A 12 14.74 2.52 12.98
CA VAL A 12 13.31 2.66 12.60
C VAL A 12 12.77 1.29 12.20
N GLU A 13 11.97 0.70 13.08
CA GLU A 13 11.23 -0.54 12.80
C GLU A 13 9.90 -0.29 12.07
N ILE A 14 9.27 0.86 12.31
CA ILE A 14 7.98 1.25 11.71
C ILE A 14 8.12 2.64 11.09
N LEU A 15 7.86 2.76 9.78
CA LEU A 15 7.86 4.02 9.06
C LEU A 15 6.50 4.27 8.40
N THR A 16 5.86 5.38 8.73
CA THR A 16 4.63 5.85 8.09
C THR A 16 4.92 7.16 7.36
N ILE A 17 4.53 7.25 6.09
CA ILE A 17 4.65 8.46 5.28
C ILE A 17 3.31 8.73 4.58
N VAL A 18 2.75 9.91 4.81
CA VAL A 18 1.69 10.49 3.98
C VAL A 18 2.38 11.45 3.00
N MET A 19 2.08 11.33 1.70
CA MET A 19 2.70 12.16 0.67
C MET A 19 1.74 12.48 -0.48
N PRO A 20 1.81 13.70 -1.04
CA PRO A 20 1.28 13.94 -2.38
C PRO A 20 2.05 13.10 -3.41
N ASP A 21 1.32 12.45 -4.32
CA ASP A 21 1.79 11.76 -5.53
C ASP A 21 2.95 10.72 -5.32
N PRO A 22 2.64 9.43 -5.11
CA PRO A 22 3.60 8.44 -4.58
C PRO A 22 4.74 7.99 -5.52
N TRP A 23 4.77 8.42 -6.79
CA TRP A 23 5.75 7.98 -7.79
C TRP A 23 7.21 8.29 -7.44
N GLN A 24 7.43 9.23 -6.52
CA GLN A 24 8.74 9.63 -6.03
C GLN A 24 8.83 9.46 -4.52
N ILE A 25 8.65 8.23 -4.02
CA ILE A 25 8.80 7.93 -2.59
C ILE A 25 10.19 8.41 -2.13
N PRO A 26 10.27 9.38 -1.20
CA PRO A 26 11.50 10.11 -0.91
C PRO A 26 12.45 9.35 0.05
N LEU A 27 12.64 8.05 -0.21
CA LEU A 27 13.70 7.23 0.38
C LEU A 27 14.99 7.44 -0.43
N PRO A 28 16.01 8.11 0.13
CA PRO A 28 17.30 8.28 -0.54
C PRO A 28 17.95 6.92 -0.81
N SER A 29 18.59 6.75 -1.96
CA SER A 29 19.32 5.52 -2.31
C SER A 29 20.51 5.23 -1.36
N ASP A 30 20.98 6.23 -0.61
CA ASP A 30 21.99 6.10 0.45
C ASP A 30 21.42 5.72 1.84
N LEU A 31 20.10 5.51 1.97
CA LEU A 31 19.45 5.27 3.26
C LEU A 31 19.31 3.78 3.59
N HIS A 32 20.20 3.26 4.45
CA HIS A 32 20.14 1.88 4.93
C HIS A 32 19.05 1.67 6.01
N LEU A 33 17.85 1.27 5.59
CA LEU A 33 16.72 0.94 6.48
C LEU A 33 16.76 -0.52 6.96
N GLY A 34 17.91 -0.97 7.46
CA GLY A 34 18.15 -2.36 7.85
C GLY A 34 17.30 -2.86 9.04
N ALA A 35 16.71 -1.95 9.82
CA ALA A 35 15.82 -2.27 10.94
C ALA A 35 14.33 -2.27 10.56
N LEU A 36 13.95 -1.83 9.35
CA LEU A 36 12.55 -1.57 9.00
C LEU A 36 11.75 -2.87 8.83
N VAL A 37 10.68 -3.02 9.60
CA VAL A 37 9.78 -4.18 9.62
C VAL A 37 8.40 -3.84 9.06
N GLU A 38 7.86 -2.65 9.35
CA GLU A 38 6.55 -2.18 8.87
C GLU A 38 6.68 -0.84 8.12
N LEU A 39 6.16 -0.77 6.89
CA LEU A 39 6.16 0.43 6.04
C LEU A 39 4.73 0.76 5.62
N HIS A 40 4.29 1.99 5.88
CA HIS A 40 2.97 2.49 5.49
C HIS A 40 3.10 3.74 4.63
N LEU A 41 2.46 3.72 3.46
CA LEU A 41 2.60 4.73 2.42
C LEU A 41 1.20 5.17 1.98
N TYR A 42 0.83 6.41 2.31
CA TYR A 42 -0.45 7.01 1.94
C TYR A 42 -0.20 8.02 0.80
N GLY A 43 -0.55 7.62 -0.42
CA GLY A 43 -0.41 8.42 -1.63
C GLY A 43 -1.67 9.24 -1.90
N THR A 44 -1.57 10.56 -1.73
CA THR A 44 -2.70 11.50 -1.86
C THR A 44 -2.67 12.23 -3.21
N ARG A 45 -3.79 12.90 -3.53
CA ARG A 45 -4.03 13.53 -4.85
C ARG A 45 -3.50 14.96 -4.97
N GLU A 46 -3.12 15.58 -3.87
CA GLU A 46 -2.75 17.00 -3.81
C GLU A 46 -1.37 17.27 -4.42
N GLY A 47 -1.01 18.55 -4.58
CA GLY A 47 0.32 18.96 -5.06
C GLY A 47 0.66 18.57 -6.50
N ARG A 48 -0.33 18.25 -7.33
CA ARG A 48 -0.17 17.68 -8.68
C ARG A 48 0.31 18.67 -9.76
N GLU A 49 1.42 19.35 -9.49
CA GLU A 49 2.25 19.91 -10.56
C GLU A 49 3.03 18.76 -11.22
N ALA A 50 3.09 18.75 -12.55
CA ALA A 50 3.74 17.67 -13.28
C ALA A 50 5.27 17.79 -13.16
N SER A 51 5.84 17.21 -12.10
CA SER A 51 7.29 17.11 -11.87
C SER A 51 7.96 16.52 -13.10
N LEU A 52 8.82 17.32 -13.74
CA LEU A 52 9.46 16.99 -15.01
C LEU A 52 10.24 15.67 -14.92
N GLU A 53 10.25 14.95 -16.03
CA GLU A 53 10.73 13.56 -16.16
C GLU A 53 12.23 13.42 -15.85
N THR A 54 12.55 13.30 -14.57
CA THR A 54 13.83 12.78 -14.08
C THR A 54 13.59 11.42 -13.46
N ASP A 55 14.15 10.36 -14.05
CA ASP A 55 14.10 9.01 -13.47
C ASP A 55 14.60 9.05 -12.03
N PRO A 56 13.77 8.67 -11.03
CA PRO A 56 14.21 8.68 -9.64
C PRO A 56 15.36 7.68 -9.45
N PRO A 57 16.37 7.98 -8.61
CA PRO A 57 17.42 7.03 -8.32
C PRO A 57 16.81 5.76 -7.72
N PRO A 58 17.34 4.56 -8.04
CA PRO A 58 16.78 3.32 -7.52
C PRO A 58 16.79 3.34 -5.98
N PRO A 59 15.60 3.30 -5.32
CA PRO A 59 15.50 3.37 -3.87
C PRO A 59 16.11 2.11 -3.21
N PRO A 60 16.45 2.20 -1.91
CA PRO A 60 17.21 1.16 -1.22
C PRO A 60 16.39 -0.13 -1.05
N SER A 61 17.08 -1.28 -1.06
CA SER A 61 16.48 -2.56 -0.66
C SER A 61 16.03 -2.51 0.80
N LEU A 62 14.91 -3.17 1.09
CA LEU A 62 14.26 -3.23 2.39
C LEU A 62 14.29 -4.68 2.92
N PRO A 63 15.47 -5.27 3.19
CA PRO A 63 15.63 -6.71 3.40
C PRO A 63 14.87 -7.26 4.62
N SER A 64 14.66 -6.41 5.63
CA SER A 64 13.97 -6.74 6.89
C SER A 64 12.46 -6.49 6.84
N LEU A 65 11.93 -5.90 5.77
CA LEU A 65 10.54 -5.47 5.70
C LEU A 65 9.61 -6.67 5.64
N LYS A 66 8.73 -6.80 6.64
CA LYS A 66 7.73 -7.88 6.73
C LYS A 66 6.33 -7.42 6.39
N ARG A 67 6.02 -6.13 6.54
CA ARG A 67 4.67 -5.59 6.34
C ARG A 67 4.69 -4.31 5.50
N LEU A 68 3.94 -4.31 4.40
CA LEU A 68 3.83 -3.18 3.47
C LEU A 68 2.38 -2.76 3.28
N HIS A 69 2.03 -1.55 3.71
CA HIS A 69 0.71 -0.95 3.51
C HIS A 69 0.78 0.16 2.45
N LEU A 70 0.08 -0.03 1.35
CA LEU A 70 -0.10 0.95 0.28
C LEU A 70 -1.55 1.45 0.30
N ALA A 71 -1.73 2.74 0.55
CA ALA A 71 -3.03 3.36 0.76
C ALA A 71 -3.23 4.61 -0.12
N GLY A 72 -4.43 4.81 -0.64
CA GLY A 72 -4.75 5.93 -1.53
C GLY A 72 -4.56 5.57 -3.01
N SER A 73 -5.39 6.17 -3.87
CA SER A 73 -5.75 5.61 -5.18
C SER A 73 -4.76 5.86 -6.32
N HIS A 74 -3.49 6.07 -5.95
CA HIS A 74 -2.44 6.54 -6.84
C HIS A 74 -1.40 5.47 -7.20
N PHE A 75 -1.20 4.44 -6.39
CA PHE A 75 -0.25 3.36 -6.71
C PHE A 75 -0.65 2.58 -7.98
N ASP A 76 0.30 2.33 -8.87
CA ASP A 76 0.15 1.48 -10.06
C ASP A 76 0.82 0.10 -9.89
N PRO A 77 0.41 -0.92 -10.68
CA PRO A 77 0.91 -2.29 -10.51
C PRO A 77 2.43 -2.42 -10.57
N THR A 78 3.13 -1.58 -11.33
CA THR A 78 4.59 -1.57 -11.45
C THR A 78 5.24 -1.21 -10.12
N GLU A 79 4.71 -0.21 -9.41
CA GLU A 79 5.21 0.26 -8.12
C GLU A 79 4.97 -0.77 -7.03
N VAL A 80 3.77 -1.38 -6.98
CA VAL A 80 3.46 -2.44 -6.01
C VAL A 80 4.39 -3.63 -6.20
N ILE A 81 4.59 -4.07 -7.44
CA ILE A 81 5.54 -5.13 -7.80
C ILE A 81 6.97 -4.76 -7.41
N PHE A 82 7.37 -3.51 -7.64
CA PHE A 82 8.69 -3.01 -7.30
C PHE A 82 8.95 -3.01 -5.78
N PHE A 83 7.98 -2.62 -4.95
CA PHE A 83 8.15 -2.74 -3.49
C PHE A 83 8.19 -4.19 -3.01
N ILE A 84 7.45 -5.10 -3.65
CA ILE A 84 7.53 -6.54 -3.36
C ILE A 84 8.94 -7.07 -3.68
N THR A 85 9.54 -6.71 -4.82
CA THR A 85 10.89 -7.19 -5.19
C THR A 85 12.02 -6.58 -4.36
N LEU A 86 11.86 -5.36 -3.81
CA LEU A 86 12.80 -4.78 -2.84
C LEU A 86 12.76 -5.43 -1.44
N SER A 87 11.70 -6.19 -1.14
CA SER A 87 11.33 -6.63 0.21
C SER A 87 11.30 -8.16 0.31
N PRO A 88 12.45 -8.85 0.28
CA PRO A 88 12.51 -10.33 0.22
C PRO A 88 11.97 -11.04 1.47
N SER A 89 11.78 -10.33 2.59
CA SER A 89 11.16 -10.86 3.82
C SER A 89 9.69 -10.46 3.99
N LEU A 90 9.04 -9.93 2.94
CA LEU A 90 7.66 -9.43 3.01
C LEU A 90 6.67 -10.57 3.26
N THR A 91 5.97 -10.53 4.39
CA THR A 91 4.97 -11.54 4.76
C THR A 91 3.53 -11.05 4.64
N HIS A 92 3.29 -9.75 4.82
CA HIS A 92 1.96 -9.14 4.71
C HIS A 92 2.00 -7.94 3.76
N LEU A 93 1.26 -8.04 2.65
CA LEU A 93 0.91 -6.91 1.79
C LEU A 93 -0.48 -6.41 2.16
N ARG A 94 -0.68 -5.09 2.17
CA ARG A 94 -2.00 -4.47 2.33
C ARG A 94 -2.21 -3.38 1.29
N LEU A 95 -3.34 -3.47 0.60
CA LEU A 95 -3.78 -2.56 -0.46
C LEU A 95 -5.07 -1.89 0.02
N SER A 96 -5.10 -0.55 0.11
CA SER A 96 -6.23 0.20 0.68
C SER A 96 -6.67 1.36 -0.21
N GLY A 97 -7.86 1.22 -0.81
CA GLY A 97 -8.48 2.27 -1.62
C GLY A 97 -7.78 2.56 -2.95
N LEU A 98 -7.26 1.54 -3.64
CA LEU A 98 -6.39 1.67 -4.83
C LEU A 98 -7.15 1.78 -6.17
N GLU A 99 -8.48 1.87 -6.14
CA GLU A 99 -9.33 1.54 -7.28
C GLU A 99 -9.26 2.58 -8.43
N TYR A 100 -9.02 3.86 -8.14
CA TYR A 100 -9.33 4.98 -9.05
C TYR A 100 -8.52 5.05 -10.37
N ARG A 101 -7.20 4.78 -10.36
CA ARG A 101 -6.35 5.05 -11.55
C ARG A 101 -6.23 3.84 -12.50
N ARG A 102 -6.01 2.64 -11.94
CA ARG A 102 -5.85 1.41 -12.72
C ARG A 102 -6.60 0.21 -12.14
N GLY A 103 -7.38 0.36 -11.07
CA GLY A 103 -8.11 -0.74 -10.45
C GLY A 103 -7.24 -1.71 -9.67
N THR A 104 -7.70 -2.08 -8.47
CA THR A 104 -6.97 -2.97 -7.55
C THR A 104 -6.84 -4.39 -8.15
N GLN A 105 -7.73 -4.79 -9.06
CA GLN A 105 -7.63 -6.06 -9.81
C GLN A 105 -6.43 -6.13 -10.75
N TYR A 106 -5.97 -5.01 -11.31
CA TYR A 106 -4.78 -5.00 -12.19
C TYR A 106 -3.49 -5.15 -11.38
N ILE A 107 -3.50 -4.69 -10.12
CA ILE A 107 -2.41 -4.93 -9.15
C ILE A 107 -2.36 -6.41 -8.80
N LEU A 108 -3.49 -7.04 -8.43
CA LEU A 108 -3.53 -8.48 -8.17
C LEU A 108 -3.12 -9.29 -9.42
N SER A 109 -3.61 -8.93 -10.61
CA SER A 109 -3.22 -9.57 -11.88
C SER A 109 -1.72 -9.46 -12.16
N ALA A 110 -1.08 -8.34 -11.81
CA ALA A 110 0.37 -8.19 -11.92
C ALA A 110 1.12 -9.08 -10.91
N ILE A 111 0.63 -9.23 -9.67
CA ILE A 111 1.22 -10.13 -8.67
C ILE A 111 1.11 -11.59 -9.11
N CYS A 112 -0.02 -12.02 -9.71
CA CYS A 112 -0.16 -13.34 -10.33
C CYS A 112 0.78 -13.57 -11.51
N ARG A 113 1.07 -12.53 -12.31
CA ARG A 113 2.02 -12.61 -13.44
C ARG A 113 3.47 -12.63 -12.96
N LEU A 114 3.77 -11.88 -11.89
CA LEU A 114 5.07 -11.93 -11.23
C LEU A 114 5.31 -13.35 -10.71
N SER A 115 4.38 -13.93 -9.94
CA SER A 115 4.54 -15.28 -9.37
C SER A 115 4.72 -16.40 -10.40
N ALA A 116 4.24 -16.21 -11.62
CA ALA A 116 4.46 -17.13 -12.75
C ALA A 116 5.81 -16.92 -13.48
N SER A 117 6.48 -15.79 -13.27
CA SER A 117 7.72 -15.39 -13.97
C SER A 117 8.95 -15.36 -13.06
N TYR A 118 8.73 -15.08 -11.77
CA TYR A 118 9.70 -14.95 -10.69
C TYR A 118 9.05 -15.48 -9.40
N PRO A 119 9.81 -16.05 -8.44
CA PRO A 119 9.25 -16.32 -7.13
C PRO A 119 8.79 -15.00 -6.47
N LEU A 120 7.58 -15.00 -5.92
CA LEU A 120 7.23 -14.06 -4.86
C LEU A 120 8.15 -14.30 -3.64
N PRO A 121 8.28 -13.34 -2.70
CA PRO A 121 8.88 -13.61 -1.40
C PRO A 121 8.26 -14.88 -0.81
N THR A 122 9.10 -15.87 -0.47
CA THR A 122 8.63 -17.21 -0.04
C THR A 122 7.77 -17.15 1.21
N GLU A 123 7.98 -16.10 2.01
CA GLU A 123 7.29 -15.83 3.26
C GLU A 123 6.01 -14.99 3.09
N LEU A 124 5.58 -14.67 1.85
CA LEU A 124 4.38 -13.85 1.59
C LEU A 124 3.09 -14.63 1.92
N GLU A 125 2.70 -14.60 3.18
CA GLU A 125 1.55 -15.29 3.75
C GLU A 125 0.20 -14.63 3.41
N ARG A 126 0.14 -13.28 3.37
CA ARG A 126 -1.12 -12.52 3.38
C ARG A 126 -1.14 -11.35 2.40
N ILE A 127 -2.28 -11.18 1.73
CA ILE A 127 -2.62 -9.98 0.94
C ILE A 127 -3.97 -9.43 1.40
N LEU A 128 -3.95 -8.37 2.20
CA LEU A 128 -5.15 -7.70 2.69
C LEU A 128 -5.63 -6.67 1.65
N VAL A 129 -6.85 -6.84 1.15
CA VAL A 129 -7.46 -5.92 0.18
C VAL A 129 -8.62 -5.19 0.83
N GLN A 130 -8.52 -3.87 0.94
CA GLN A 130 -9.57 -3.02 1.52
C GLN A 130 -10.03 -1.97 0.49
N PRO A 131 -11.15 -2.19 -0.22
CA PRO A 131 -11.65 -1.25 -1.21
C PRO A 131 -12.18 0.04 -0.53
N ARG A 132 -12.16 1.18 -1.24
CA ARG A 132 -12.90 2.37 -0.77
C ARG A 132 -14.39 2.21 -1.06
N GLN A 133 -15.24 2.57 -0.10
CA GLN A 133 -16.67 2.74 -0.34
C GLN A 133 -16.88 3.98 -1.22
N PRO A 134 -17.70 3.94 -2.29
CA PRO A 134 -18.00 5.13 -3.08
C PRO A 134 -18.59 6.27 -2.23
N ASP A 135 -18.09 7.50 -2.42
CA ASP A 135 -18.50 8.70 -1.66
C ASP A 135 -19.99 9.07 -1.86
N PHE A 136 -20.58 8.57 -2.94
CA PHE A 136 -21.99 8.76 -3.29
C PHE A 136 -22.71 7.41 -3.32
N PRO A 137 -24.03 7.36 -3.07
CA PRO A 137 -24.81 6.13 -3.27
C PRO A 137 -24.53 5.54 -4.66
N PRO A 138 -24.06 4.28 -4.76
CA PRO A 138 -23.72 3.69 -6.05
C PRO A 138 -24.99 3.55 -6.89
N VAL A 139 -25.10 4.35 -7.96
CA VAL A 139 -26.26 4.38 -8.85
C VAL A 139 -25.83 4.33 -10.31
N GLY A 140 -26.49 3.47 -11.09
CA GLY A 140 -26.16 3.28 -12.51
C GLY A 140 -24.71 2.86 -12.73
N TYR A 141 -23.96 3.67 -13.50
CA TYR A 141 -22.61 3.32 -13.96
C TYR A 141 -21.59 3.15 -12.82
N THR A 142 -21.66 3.97 -11.75
CA THR A 142 -20.71 3.85 -10.63
C THR A 142 -20.94 2.58 -9.81
N ALA A 143 -22.20 2.15 -9.67
CA ALA A 143 -22.54 0.87 -9.06
C ALA A 143 -21.99 -0.30 -9.86
N MET A 144 -22.24 -0.29 -11.17
CA MET A 144 -21.78 -1.33 -12.10
C MET A 144 -20.25 -1.44 -12.10
N MET A 145 -19.52 -0.32 -12.03
CA MET A 145 -18.06 -0.34 -11.98
C MET A 145 -17.55 -0.88 -10.64
N TYR A 146 -18.05 -0.40 -9.50
CA TYR A 146 -17.66 -0.91 -8.18
C TYR A 146 -17.95 -2.42 -8.02
N ILE A 147 -19.11 -2.89 -8.50
CA ILE A 147 -19.47 -4.32 -8.49
C ILE A 147 -18.48 -5.11 -9.36
N ARG A 148 -18.22 -4.65 -10.59
CA ARG A 148 -17.28 -5.32 -11.50
C ARG A 148 -15.85 -5.35 -10.97
N ASP A 149 -15.36 -4.25 -10.39
CA ASP A 149 -14.02 -4.20 -9.79
C ASP A 149 -13.91 -5.21 -8.64
N PHE A 150 -14.98 -5.41 -7.88
CA PHE A 150 -15.06 -6.44 -6.83
C PHE A 150 -15.16 -7.87 -7.41
N GLU A 151 -15.89 -8.09 -8.50
CA GLU A 151 -15.95 -9.37 -9.22
C GLU A 151 -14.58 -9.75 -9.83
N ASP A 152 -13.90 -8.80 -10.48
CA ASP A 152 -12.54 -8.97 -11.02
C ASP A 152 -11.53 -9.27 -9.87
N LEU A 153 -11.66 -8.60 -8.72
CA LEU A 153 -10.85 -8.88 -7.52
C LEU A 153 -11.07 -10.30 -6.99
N MET A 154 -12.33 -10.72 -6.85
CA MET A 154 -12.69 -12.08 -6.44
C MET A 154 -12.20 -13.15 -7.42
N TYR A 155 -12.09 -12.82 -8.72
CA TYR A 155 -11.55 -13.72 -9.73
C TYR A 155 -10.04 -13.96 -9.59
N PHE A 156 -9.24 -12.93 -9.24
CA PHE A 156 -7.79 -13.10 -9.06
C PHE A 156 -7.40 -13.69 -7.70
N ALA A 157 -8.22 -13.53 -6.66
CA ALA A 157 -7.89 -13.94 -5.29
C ALA A 157 -7.45 -15.42 -5.12
N PRO A 158 -8.06 -16.43 -5.78
CA PRO A 158 -7.65 -17.83 -5.65
C PRO A 158 -6.25 -18.15 -6.21
N GLY A 159 -5.66 -17.24 -7.00
CA GLY A 159 -4.30 -17.38 -7.56
C GLY A 159 -3.19 -16.80 -6.67
N LEU A 160 -3.51 -16.34 -5.45
CA LEU A 160 -2.63 -15.57 -4.58
C LEU A 160 -2.64 -16.08 -3.13
N PRO A 161 -1.52 -15.92 -2.40
CA PRO A 161 -1.43 -16.38 -1.01
C PRO A 161 -2.30 -15.53 -0.07
N GLY A 162 -3.16 -16.20 0.69
CA GLY A 162 -3.86 -15.64 1.85
C GLY A 162 -4.57 -14.30 1.60
N VAL A 163 -5.27 -14.17 0.47
CA VAL A 163 -6.04 -12.95 0.16
C VAL A 163 -7.21 -12.82 1.12
N VAL A 164 -7.31 -11.67 1.79
CA VAL A 164 -8.42 -11.33 2.71
C VAL A 164 -9.06 -10.02 2.28
N PHE A 165 -10.36 -10.04 2.03
CA PHE A 165 -11.13 -8.83 1.74
C PHE A 165 -11.64 -8.20 3.04
N MET A 166 -11.19 -6.99 3.32
CA MET A 166 -11.55 -6.23 4.52
C MET A 166 -12.83 -5.38 4.29
N LYS A 167 -13.50 -4.98 5.38
CA LYS A 167 -14.66 -4.06 5.34
C LYS A 167 -14.30 -2.77 4.58
N PRO A 168 -15.10 -2.30 3.60
CA PRO A 168 -14.75 -1.12 2.80
C PRO A 168 -14.45 0.12 3.63
N LEU A 169 -13.50 0.94 3.18
CA LEU A 169 -13.12 2.18 3.82
C LEU A 169 -14.08 3.32 3.47
N SER A 170 -14.68 3.94 4.48
CA SER A 170 -15.21 5.31 4.41
C SER A 170 -14.08 6.35 4.53
N CYS A 171 -13.03 6.19 3.72
CA CYS A 171 -11.83 7.04 3.75
C CYS A 171 -11.98 8.17 2.75
N SER A 172 -11.89 9.41 3.25
CA SER A 172 -11.92 10.62 2.42
C SER A 172 -10.77 10.63 1.41
N LEU A 173 -10.98 11.26 0.26
CA LEU A 173 -9.92 11.53 -0.72
C LEU A 173 -8.98 12.69 -0.32
N ASP A 174 -9.26 13.30 0.84
CA ASP A 174 -8.54 14.38 1.50
C ASP A 174 -7.18 13.92 2.09
N VAL A 175 -6.19 14.82 2.08
CA VAL A 175 -4.93 14.64 2.80
C VAL A 175 -5.18 14.52 4.31
N ASP A 176 -6.05 15.34 4.90
CA ASP A 176 -6.30 15.33 6.33
C ASP A 176 -6.93 14.00 6.78
N GLY A 177 -7.83 13.43 5.98
CA GLY A 177 -8.38 12.09 6.22
C GLY A 177 -7.33 10.98 6.17
N SER A 178 -6.33 11.11 5.28
CA SER A 178 -5.19 10.18 5.20
C SER A 178 -4.23 10.34 6.38
N ILE A 179 -4.05 11.56 6.89
CA ILE A 179 -3.27 11.88 8.09
C ILE A 179 -3.96 11.33 9.35
N ASP A 180 -5.28 11.50 9.48
CA ASP A 180 -6.06 10.97 10.61
C ASP A 180 -6.06 9.44 10.63
N ASP A 181 -6.19 8.77 9.48
CA ASP A 181 -6.02 7.32 9.36
C ASP A 181 -4.62 6.88 9.81
N ALA A 182 -3.57 7.52 9.27
CA ALA A 182 -2.18 7.23 9.63
C ALA A 182 -1.91 7.41 11.14
N ASN A 183 -2.37 8.52 11.72
CA ASN A 183 -2.24 8.82 13.15
C ASN A 183 -3.01 7.81 14.01
N ARG A 184 -4.25 7.48 13.65
CA ARG A 184 -5.10 6.51 14.36
C ARG A 184 -4.47 5.12 14.39
N PHE A 185 -3.95 4.65 13.25
CA PHE A 185 -3.27 3.35 13.19
C PHE A 185 -1.93 3.36 13.94
N TRP A 186 -1.16 4.46 13.88
CA TRP A 186 0.08 4.61 14.66
C TRP A 186 -0.19 4.60 16.17
N LEU A 187 -1.16 5.37 16.66
CA LEU A 187 -1.57 5.38 18.07
C LEU A 187 -2.01 3.98 18.54
N SER A 188 -2.73 3.23 17.69
CA SER A 188 -3.09 1.82 17.95
C SER A 188 -1.85 0.92 18.10
N ARG A 189 -0.84 1.03 17.22
CA ARG A 189 0.43 0.28 17.35
C ARG A 189 1.17 0.64 18.65
N ILE A 190 1.26 1.92 18.99
CA ILE A 190 1.90 2.40 20.25
C ILE A 190 1.14 1.90 21.49
N GLY A 191 -0.18 1.78 21.42
CA GLY A 191 -1.01 1.15 22.46
C GLY A 191 -0.92 -0.38 22.53
N GLY A 192 -0.05 -1.03 21.75
CA GLY A 192 0.11 -2.48 21.69
C GLY A 192 -0.88 -3.21 20.76
N GLY A 193 -1.74 -2.46 20.05
CA GLY A 193 -2.68 -2.98 19.06
C GLY A 193 -2.06 -3.29 17.69
N LEU A 194 -2.89 -3.80 16.78
CA LEU A 194 -2.49 -4.21 15.43
C LEU A 194 -2.42 -3.05 14.42
N GLY A 195 -2.84 -1.83 14.78
CA GLY A 195 -2.89 -0.70 13.84
C GLY A 195 -3.84 -0.99 12.67
N CYS A 196 -3.34 -0.84 11.44
CA CYS A 196 -4.11 -1.17 10.24
C CYS A 196 -4.12 -2.68 9.90
N TRP A 197 -3.36 -3.51 10.63
CA TRP A 197 -3.25 -4.96 10.42
C TRP A 197 -4.31 -5.77 11.18
N ASP A 198 -5.31 -5.10 11.74
CA ASP A 198 -6.43 -5.76 12.41
C ASP A 198 -7.38 -6.38 11.37
N GLU A 199 -7.38 -7.71 11.27
CA GLU A 199 -8.31 -8.47 10.40
C GLU A 199 -9.71 -8.63 11.02
N THR A 200 -9.97 -8.16 12.26
CA THR A 200 -11.27 -8.39 12.90
C THR A 200 -12.41 -7.68 12.15
N PRO A 201 -13.52 -8.37 11.85
CA PRO A 201 -14.67 -7.75 11.21
C PRO A 201 -15.35 -6.81 12.20
N VAL A 202 -15.25 -5.50 11.94
CA VAL A 202 -16.01 -4.49 12.68
C VAL A 202 -17.49 -4.73 12.41
N VAL A 203 -18.20 -5.30 13.38
CA VAL A 203 -19.64 -5.57 13.37
C VAL A 203 -20.42 -4.27 13.23
#